data_AF-A0A316YEL2-F1
#
_entry.id   AF-A0A316YEL2-F1
#
_cell.length_a   1.000
_cell.length_b   1.000
_cell.length_c   1.000
_cell.angle_alpha   90.00
_cell.angle_beta   90.00
_cell.angle_gamma   90.00
#
_symmetry.space_group_name_H-M   'P 1'
#
loop_
_entity.id
_entity.type
_entity.pdbx_description
1 polymer ?
#
loop_
_entity_poly.entity_id
_entity_poly.type
_entity_poly.pdbx_seq_one_letter_code
_entity_poly.pdbx_strand_id
1 'polypeptide(L)'
;MGRMVGDGQLSLLIVDMAVDPAHQRKGLGGVVLQTLLDWKQQHCPHAYLCLLADPPGMKLYARHGFEPSIEQGMTHFSGFVGDSRRRKAAAAEAAAAEAAAAEAAAAAQA
;
A
#
# COMPACT_ATOMS: atom_id res chain seq x y z
N MET A 1 4.98 4.59 -1.86
CA MET A 1 4.40 3.84 -3.00
C MET A 1 3.07 3.21 -2.59
N GLY A 2 2.12 3.13 -3.52
CA GLY A 2 0.85 2.43 -3.32
C GLY A 2 0.42 1.77 -4.62
N ARG A 3 -0.19 0.58 -4.54
CA ARG A 3 -0.60 -0.20 -5.71
C ARG A 3 -2.03 -0.70 -5.56
N MET A 4 -2.81 -0.55 -6.63
CA MET A 4 -4.19 -1.01 -6.72
C MET A 4 -4.35 -1.98 -7.90
N VAL A 5 -5.15 -3.03 -7.72
CA VAL A 5 -5.41 -4.07 -8.72
C VAL A 5 -6.90 -4.35 -8.77
N GLY A 6 -7.45 -4.56 -9.97
CA GLY A 6 -8.83 -4.96 -10.17
C GLY A 6 -9.29 -4.70 -11.60
N ASP A 7 -10.57 -4.91 -11.85
CA ASP A 7 -11.19 -4.72 -13.17
C ASP A 7 -11.64 -3.27 -13.42
N GLY A 8 -11.59 -2.43 -12.38
CA GLY A 8 -12.01 -1.03 -12.45
C GLY A 8 -13.52 -0.84 -12.63
N GLN A 9 -14.30 -1.92 -12.67
CA GLN A 9 -15.75 -1.90 -12.85
C GLN A 9 -16.47 -2.28 -11.56
N LEU A 10 -16.16 -3.48 -11.06
CA LEU A 10 -16.80 -4.01 -9.86
C LEU A 10 -15.92 -3.79 -8.64
N SER A 11 -14.64 -4.13 -8.74
CA SER A 11 -13.78 -4.26 -7.57
C SER A 11 -12.36 -3.80 -7.80
N LEU A 12 -11.81 -3.14 -6.78
CA LEU A 12 -10.43 -2.74 -6.69
C LEU A 12 -9.88 -3.14 -5.31
N LEU A 13 -8.64 -3.61 -5.29
CA LEU A 13 -7.92 -4.02 -4.09
C LEU A 13 -6.63 -3.19 -4.00
N ILE A 14 -6.42 -2.50 -2.88
CA ILE A 14 -5.10 -1.98 -2.55
C ILE A 14 -4.27 -3.15 -2.03
N VAL A 15 -3.34 -3.62 -2.86
CA VAL A 15 -2.52 -4.80 -2.57
C VAL A 15 -1.27 -4.45 -1.77
N ASP A 16 -0.71 -3.25 -2.00
CA ASP A 16 0.51 -2.81 -1.33
C ASP A 16 0.48 -1.32 -1.02
N MET A 17 1.00 -0.99 0.15
CA MET A 17 1.28 0.37 0.60
C MET A 17 2.57 0.37 1.40
N ALA A 18 3.50 1.25 1.02
CA ALA A 18 4.74 1.43 1.76
C ALA A 18 5.19 2.89 1.73
N VAL A 19 5.76 3.31 2.85
CA VAL A 19 6.53 4.54 2.98
C VAL A 19 7.90 4.14 3.47
N ASP A 20 8.92 4.66 2.81
CA ASP A 20 10.31 4.46 3.20
C ASP A 20 10.49 4.74 4.71
N PRO A 21 11.19 3.86 5.47
CA PRO A 21 11.34 4.00 6.91
C PRO A 21 11.86 5.37 7.37
N ALA A 22 12.79 5.99 6.65
CA ALA A 22 13.33 7.32 6.99
C ALA A 22 12.31 8.45 6.76
N HIS A 23 11.22 8.15 6.07
CA HIS A 23 10.15 9.09 5.71
C HIS A 23 8.81 8.77 6.40
N GLN A 24 8.77 7.74 7.24
CA GLN A 24 7.57 7.41 8.01
C GLN A 24 7.23 8.49 9.04
N ARG A 25 5.99 8.45 9.55
CA ARG A 25 5.44 9.36 10.57
C ARG A 25 5.32 10.83 10.14
N LYS A 26 5.61 11.14 8.88
CA LYS A 26 5.47 12.48 8.26
C LYS A 26 4.14 12.68 7.50
N GLY A 27 3.16 11.78 7.69
CA GLY A 27 1.87 11.84 6.99
C GLY A 27 1.86 11.31 5.55
N LEU A 28 3.01 10.90 5.00
CA LEU A 28 3.14 10.46 3.61
C LEU A 28 2.27 9.24 3.24
N GLY A 29 1.99 8.36 4.20
CA GLY A 29 1.07 7.23 3.96
C GLY A 29 -0.34 7.69 3.62
N GLY A 30 -0.80 8.79 4.23
CA GLY A 30 -2.07 9.42 3.90
C GLY A 30 -2.04 10.07 2.52
N VAL A 31 -0.95 10.73 2.17
CA VAL A 31 -0.77 11.32 0.84
C VAL A 31 -0.87 10.24 -0.25
N VAL A 32 -0.15 9.14 -0.10
CA VAL A 32 -0.20 8.01 -1.05
C VAL A 32 -1.62 7.45 -1.16
N LEU A 33 -2.30 7.23 -0.04
CA LEU A 33 -3.66 6.72 -0.04
C LEU A 33 -4.63 7.69 -0.72
N GLN A 34 -4.53 8.99 -0.42
CA GLN A 34 -5.36 10.01 -1.04
C GLN A 34 -5.17 10.03 -2.56
N THR A 35 -3.93 9.96 -3.04
CA THR A 35 -3.65 9.88 -4.49
C THR A 35 -4.33 8.69 -5.15
N LEU A 36 -4.36 7.52 -4.48
CA LEU A 36 -5.07 6.33 -4.98
C LEU A 36 -6.59 6.52 -4.99
N LEU A 37 -7.14 7.14 -3.95
CA LEU A 37 -8.58 7.43 -3.84
C LEU A 37 -9.02 8.42 -4.91
N ASP A 38 -8.25 9.48 -5.15
CA ASP A 38 -8.52 10.48 -6.18
C ASP A 38 -8.50 9.82 -7.57
N TRP A 39 -7.50 8.98 -7.84
CA TRP A 39 -7.42 8.22 -9.08
C TRP A 39 -8.64 7.31 -9.27
N LYS A 40 -9.02 6.56 -8.23
CA LYS A 40 -10.22 5.70 -8.25
C LYS A 40 -11.47 6.51 -8.54
N GLN A 41 -11.64 7.67 -7.90
CA GLN A 41 -12.81 8.52 -8.09
C GLN A 41 -12.93 9.00 -9.55
N GLN A 42 -11.81 9.29 -10.19
CA GLN A 42 -11.78 9.76 -11.59
C GLN A 42 -12.02 8.64 -12.60
N HIS A 43 -11.45 7.45 -12.38
CA HIS A 43 -11.41 6.39 -13.40
C HIS A 43 -12.40 5.26 -13.14
N CYS A 44 -12.70 4.97 -11.87
CA CYS A 44 -13.48 3.82 -11.43
C CYS A 44 -14.47 4.20 -10.31
N PRO A 45 -15.34 5.21 -10.50
CA PRO A 45 -16.17 5.76 -9.42
C PRO A 45 -17.10 4.73 -8.78
N HIS A 46 -17.56 3.74 -9.55
CA HIS A 46 -18.52 2.72 -9.10
C HIS A 46 -17.89 1.47 -8.48
N ALA A 47 -16.60 1.22 -8.70
CA ALA A 47 -15.93 0.05 -8.14
C ALA A 47 -15.87 0.16 -6.62
N TYR A 48 -16.13 -0.94 -5.91
CA TYR A 48 -15.82 -0.98 -4.48
C TYR A 48 -14.31 -1.13 -4.30
N LEU A 49 -13.76 -0.50 -3.26
CA LEU A 49 -12.34 -0.54 -2.94
C LEU A 49 -12.15 -1.25 -1.60
N CYS A 50 -11.32 -2.29 -1.57
CA CYS A 50 -10.99 -3.00 -0.34
C CYS A 50 -9.47 -3.10 -0.15
N LEU A 51 -9.06 -3.50 1.06
CA LEU A 51 -7.67 -3.77 1.43
C LEU A 51 -7.60 -4.70 2.64
N LEU A 52 -6.46 -5.36 2.80
CA LEU A 52 -6.12 -6.08 4.03
C LEU A 52 -5.20 -5.21 4.89
N ALA A 53 -5.70 -4.76 6.03
CA ALA A 53 -4.95 -3.91 6.95
C ALA A 53 -4.31 -4.74 8.08
N ASP A 54 -3.10 -4.35 8.45
CA ASP A 54 -2.52 -4.70 9.75
C ASP A 54 -2.99 -3.70 10.83
N PRO A 55 -2.93 -4.06 12.13
CA PRO A 55 -3.32 -3.15 13.22
C PRO A 55 -2.68 -1.74 13.14
N PRO A 56 -1.39 -1.57 12.77
CA PRO A 56 -0.79 -0.25 12.61
C PRO A 56 -1.43 0.61 11.51
N GLY A 57 -1.83 -0.01 10.38
CA GLY A 57 -2.44 0.68 9.26
C GLY A 57 -3.91 1.06 9.47
N MET A 58 -4.63 0.35 10.34
CA MET A 58 -6.09 0.52 10.50
C MET A 58 -6.51 1.97 10.80
N LYS A 59 -5.77 2.69 11.66
CA LYS A 59 -6.08 4.10 11.97
C LYS A 59 -5.93 5.02 10.77
N LEU A 60 -4.99 4.73 9.86
CA LEU A 60 -4.80 5.51 8.65
C LEU A 60 -6.00 5.32 7.71
N TYR A 61 -6.38 4.06 7.49
CA TYR A 61 -7.49 3.72 6.59
C TYR A 61 -8.82 4.25 7.12
N ALA A 62 -9.10 4.10 8.42
CA ALA A 62 -10.34 4.62 9.02
C ALA A 62 -10.51 6.14 8.83
N ARG A 63 -9.41 6.91 8.91
CA ARG A 63 -9.44 8.36 8.65
C ARG A 63 -9.80 8.73 7.22
N HIS A 64 -9.65 7.80 6.28
CA HIS A 64 -9.99 7.98 4.87
C HIS A 64 -11.30 7.26 4.49
N GLY A 65 -12.15 6.97 5.47
CA GLY A 65 -13.49 6.43 5.23
C GLY A 65 -13.54 4.93 5.00
N PHE A 66 -12.46 4.18 5.28
CA PHE A 66 -12.52 2.73 5.28
C PHE A 66 -13.18 2.22 6.57
N GLU A 67 -14.06 1.24 6.43
CA GLU A 67 -14.74 0.58 7.53
C GLU A 67 -14.39 -0.93 7.55
N PRO A 68 -14.31 -1.57 8.73
CA PRO A 68 -14.20 -3.02 8.81
C PRO A 68 -15.43 -3.66 8.16
N SER A 69 -15.24 -4.33 7.02
CA SER A 69 -16.36 -4.79 6.18
C SER A 69 -16.67 -6.28 6.29
N ILE A 70 -15.81 -7.06 6.96
CA ILE A 70 -15.95 -8.52 7.02
C ILE A 70 -15.82 -9.04 8.45
N GLU A 71 -16.94 -9.48 9.02
CA GLU A 71 -16.94 -10.34 10.22
C GLU A 71 -16.64 -11.80 9.85
N GLN A 72 -17.02 -12.24 8.65
CA GLN A 72 -16.86 -13.60 8.15
C GLN A 72 -16.32 -13.58 6.73
N GLY A 73 -15.01 -13.40 6.59
CA GLY A 73 -14.29 -13.52 5.31
C GLY A 73 -13.41 -14.77 5.30
N MET A 74 -13.31 -15.44 4.16
CA MET A 74 -12.39 -16.54 3.95
C MET A 74 -11.31 -16.13 2.96
N THR A 75 -10.03 -16.32 3.33
CA THR A 75 -8.90 -16.08 2.43
C THR A 75 -8.08 -17.36 2.33
N HIS A 76 -7.87 -17.84 1.10
CA HIS A 76 -6.99 -18.98 0.85
C HIS A 76 -5.57 -18.47 0.60
N PHE A 77 -4.67 -18.68 1.55
CA PHE A 77 -3.25 -18.36 1.39
C PHE A 77 -2.48 -19.62 1.00
N SER A 78 -1.82 -19.60 -0.16
CA SER A 78 -0.85 -20.64 -0.53
C SER A 78 0.47 -20.42 0.24
N GLY A 79 0.51 -20.87 1.50
CA GLY A 79 1.74 -20.97 2.32
C GLY A 79 2.38 -19.65 2.79
N PHE A 80 1.73 -18.51 2.59
CA PHE A 80 2.36 -17.18 2.57
C PHE A 80 2.33 -16.40 3.91
N VAL A 81 1.50 -16.79 4.87
CA VAL A 81 1.13 -15.94 6.03
C VAL A 81 2.31 -15.64 6.98
N GLY A 82 3.29 -16.54 7.09
CA GLY A 82 4.52 -16.30 7.87
C GLY A 82 5.54 -15.40 7.17
N ASP A 83 5.44 -15.25 5.85
CA ASP A 83 6.42 -14.59 4.99
C ASP A 83 6.03 -13.14 4.68
N SER A 84 4.75 -12.76 4.76
CA SER A 84 4.30 -11.39 4.44
C SER A 84 4.99 -10.31 5.28
N ARG A 85 5.25 -10.55 6.57
CA ARG A 85 6.01 -9.61 7.41
C ARG A 85 7.48 -9.54 7.01
N ARG A 86 8.10 -10.67 6.70
CA ARG A 86 9.49 -10.74 6.23
C ARG A 86 9.63 -10.13 4.84
N ARG A 87 8.66 -10.32 3.94
CA ARG A 87 8.61 -9.69 2.62
C ARG A 87 8.28 -8.21 2.69
N LYS A 88 7.37 -7.76 3.56
CA LYS A 88 7.10 -6.32 3.72
C LYS A 88 8.33 -5.60 4.30
N ALA A 89 9.05 -6.24 5.23
CA ALA A 89 10.34 -5.77 5.71
C ALA A 89 11.42 -5.84 4.62
N ALA A 90 11.58 -6.97 3.94
CA ALA A 90 12.58 -7.17 2.89
C ALA A 90 12.31 -6.36 1.61
N ALA A 91 11.06 -6.09 1.27
CA ALA A 91 10.68 -5.21 0.16
C ALA A 91 10.86 -3.74 0.56
N ALA A 92 10.64 -3.37 1.82
CA ALA A 92 11.03 -2.06 2.32
C ALA A 92 12.55 -1.88 2.32
N GLU A 93 13.32 -2.90 2.72
CA GLU A 93 14.79 -2.93 2.63
C GLU A 93 15.28 -2.89 1.17
N ALA A 94 14.70 -3.68 0.28
CA ALA A 94 15.07 -3.71 -1.14
C ALA A 94 14.75 -2.39 -1.83
N ALA A 95 13.57 -1.80 -1.57
CA ALA A 95 13.21 -0.48 -2.09
C ALA A 95 14.13 0.62 -1.54
N ALA A 96 14.53 0.54 -0.26
CA ALA A 96 15.50 1.47 0.33
C ALA A 96 16.89 1.31 -0.30
N ALA A 97 17.33 0.07 -0.57
CA ALA A 97 18.60 -0.21 -1.23
C ALA A 97 18.60 0.29 -2.69
N GLU A 98 17.50 0.11 -3.40
CA GLU A 98 17.35 0.55 -4.79
C GLU A 98 17.30 2.08 -4.90
N ALA A 99 16.64 2.75 -3.95
CA ALA A 99 16.65 4.22 -3.82
C ALA A 99 18.05 4.76 -3.48
N ALA A 100 18.77 4.14 -2.54
CA ALA A 100 20.14 4.51 -2.19
C ALA A 100 21.10 4.31 -3.36
N ALA A 101 20.92 3.25 -4.16
CA ALA A 101 21.70 3.02 -5.36
C ALA A 101 21.43 4.07 -6.44
N ALA A 102 20.17 4.50 -6.61
CA ALA A 102 19.81 5.57 -7.54
C ALA A 102 20.39 6.93 -7.09
N GLU A 103 20.40 7.22 -5.79
CA GLU A 103 20.96 8.44 -5.23
C GLU A 103 22.50 8.48 -5.36
N ALA A 104 23.17 7.36 -5.13
CA ALA A 104 24.61 7.20 -5.35
C ALA A 104 24.99 7.33 -6.84
N ALA A 105 24.16 6.78 -7.74
CA ALA A 105 24.37 6.92 -9.18
C ALA A 105 24.18 8.37 -9.66
N ALA A 106 23.22 9.11 -9.10
CA ALA A 106 23.02 10.52 -9.39
C ALA A 106 24.19 11.39 -8.88
N ALA A 107 24.74 11.08 -7.69
CA ALA A 107 25.90 11.79 -7.15
C ALA A 107 27.20 11.51 -7.92
N ALA A 108 27.33 10.35 -8.54
CA ALA A 108 28.48 10.01 -9.40
C ALA A 108 28.41 10.64 -10.81
N GLN A 109 27.26 11.22 -11.17
CA GLN A 109 27.03 11.89 -12.45
C GLN A 109 27.10 13.43 -12.34
N ALA A 110 27.40 13.97 -11.15
CA ALA A 110 27.58 15.39 -10.85
C ALA A 110 29.05 15.73 -10.61
#